data_AF-A0A7X8DPC8-F1
#
_entry.id   AF-A0A7X8DPC8-F1
#
_cell.length_a   1.000
_cell.length_b   1.000
_cell.length_c   1.000
_cell.angle_alpha   90.00
_cell.angle_beta   90.00
_cell.angle_gamma   90.00
#
_symmetry.space_group_name_H-M   'P 1'
#
loop_
_entity.id
_entity.type
_entity.pdbx_description
1 polymer ?
#
loop_
_entity_poly.entity_id
_entity_poly.type
_entity_poly.pdbx_seq_one_letter_code
_entity_poly.pdbx_strand_id
1 'polypeptide(L)'
;TEKERNNRIEKAGIDFVLNIPFTKTFASLSYADFIQFLTNKINLHTIVLGYNHNFGKNREGNADLLKKLAKKYHFQVVEVKQHIVSSYSISSTLIRKLITQGNVQDANKLLGYPYSVDIRIKKELVANQEFCISLRYAIKVFPTEGTFDVKIKSYDAKISISKDNMVLVFDEKIKDIAINQTHNIYFI
;
A
#
# COMPACT_ATOMS: atom_id res chain seq x y z
N THR A 1 -4.22 0.51 3.60
CA THR A 1 -5.10 1.65 3.97
C THR A 1 -4.24 2.89 4.18
N GLU A 2 -4.84 4.07 4.37
CA GLU A 2 -4.06 5.28 4.69
C GLU A 2 -3.30 5.14 6.00
N LYS A 3 -3.94 4.55 7.02
CA LYS A 3 -3.32 4.24 8.32
C LYS A 3 -2.05 3.39 8.17
N GLU A 4 -2.13 2.30 7.40
CA GLU A 4 -0.97 1.43 7.15
C GLU A 4 0.15 2.15 6.38
N ARG A 5 -0.21 2.98 5.38
CA ARG A 5 0.75 3.78 4.61
C ARG A 5 1.50 4.74 5.54
N ASN A 6 0.78 5.48 6.37
CA ASN A 6 1.37 6.47 7.26
C ASN A 6 2.28 5.81 8.31
N ASN A 7 1.88 4.68 8.90
CA ASN A 7 2.73 3.92 9.82
C ASN A 7 4.04 3.45 9.15
N ARG A 8 3.98 3.02 7.89
CA ARG A 8 5.21 2.64 7.14
C ARG A 8 6.11 3.83 6.84
N ILE A 9 5.52 4.98 6.53
CA ILE A 9 6.25 6.23 6.30
C ILE A 9 6.95 6.68 7.59
N GLU A 10 6.25 6.65 8.72
CA GLU A 10 6.80 6.97 10.04
C GLU A 10 7.96 6.03 10.40
N LYS A 11 7.80 4.71 10.22
CA LYS A 11 8.87 3.73 10.43
C LYS A 11 10.07 3.90 9.52
N ALA A 12 9.92 4.57 8.38
CA ALA A 12 11.03 4.90 7.48
C ALA A 12 11.80 6.16 7.93
N GLY A 13 11.42 6.79 9.05
CA GLY A 13 12.09 7.97 9.59
C GLY A 13 11.67 9.29 8.93
N ILE A 14 10.46 9.35 8.36
CA ILE A 14 9.92 10.58 7.76
C ILE A 14 9.18 11.38 8.83
N ASP A 15 9.60 12.62 9.07
CA ASP A 15 9.08 13.48 10.15
C ASP A 15 7.64 13.96 9.90
N PHE A 16 7.31 14.31 8.65
CA PHE A 16 6.04 14.92 8.30
C PHE A 16 5.45 14.35 7.01
N VAL A 17 4.14 14.14 7.01
CA VAL A 17 3.37 13.72 5.84
C VAL A 17 2.28 14.75 5.55
N LEU A 18 2.35 15.36 4.37
CA LEU A 18 1.31 16.25 3.86
C LEU A 18 0.33 15.45 2.99
N ASN A 19 -0.87 15.20 3.51
CA ASN A 19 -1.94 14.60 2.71
C ASN A 19 -2.71 15.72 1.97
N ILE A 20 -2.37 15.93 0.69
CA ILE A 20 -2.97 16.99 -0.13
C ILE A 20 -4.14 16.39 -0.94
N PRO A 21 -5.39 16.82 -0.72
CA PRO A 21 -6.52 16.35 -1.50
C PRO A 21 -6.37 16.72 -2.98
N PHE A 22 -6.54 15.76 -3.87
CA PHE A 22 -6.46 15.97 -5.32
C PHE A 22 -7.75 16.58 -5.88
N THR A 23 -8.00 17.84 -5.53
CA THR A 23 -9.19 18.60 -5.97
C THR A 23 -9.05 19.05 -7.43
N LYS A 24 -10.16 19.43 -8.09
CA LYS A 24 -10.12 20.03 -9.44
C LYS A 24 -9.23 21.27 -9.50
N THR A 25 -9.25 22.09 -8.45
CA THR A 25 -8.40 23.29 -8.32
C THR A 25 -6.93 22.89 -8.28
N PHE A 26 -6.58 21.90 -7.45
CA PHE A 26 -5.20 21.41 -7.35
C PHE A 26 -4.72 20.76 -8.65
N ALA A 27 -5.58 19.95 -9.30
CA ALA A 27 -5.29 19.31 -10.58
C ALA A 27 -5.12 20.30 -11.75
N SER A 28 -5.63 21.53 -11.60
CA SER A 28 -5.53 22.59 -12.61
C SER A 28 -4.27 23.44 -12.50
N LEU A 29 -3.47 23.27 -11.43
CA LEU A 29 -2.21 23.99 -11.26
C LEU A 29 -1.24 23.61 -12.36
N SER A 30 -0.64 24.63 -13.00
CA SER A 30 0.46 24.36 -13.94
C SER A 30 1.66 23.77 -13.20
N TYR A 31 2.58 23.15 -13.93
CA TYR A 31 3.84 22.67 -13.34
C TYR A 31 4.62 23.81 -12.65
N ALA A 32 4.58 25.02 -13.22
CA ALA A 32 5.27 26.19 -12.68
C ALA A 32 4.60 26.69 -11.39
N ASP A 33 3.27 26.79 -11.38
CA ASP A 33 2.51 27.21 -10.20
C ASP A 33 2.66 26.20 -9.06
N PHE A 34 2.69 24.90 -9.37
CA PHE A 34 2.90 23.86 -8.37
C PHE A 34 4.27 23.99 -7.70
N ILE A 35 5.36 24.19 -8.47
CA ILE A 35 6.69 24.38 -7.89
C ILE A 35 6.79 25.69 -7.13
N GLN A 36 6.22 26.77 -7.65
CA GLN A 36 6.18 28.05 -6.94
C GLN A 36 5.41 27.95 -5.62
N PHE A 37 4.28 27.23 -5.61
CA PHE A 37 3.54 26.93 -4.40
C PHE A 37 4.40 26.20 -3.38
N LEU A 38 5.15 25.17 -3.80
CA LEU A 38 6.06 24.45 -2.91
C LEU A 38 7.16 25.40 -2.38
N THR A 39 7.89 26.08 -3.24
CA THR A 39 9.02 26.95 -2.82
C THR A 39 8.59 28.10 -1.92
N ASN A 40 7.35 28.60 -2.07
CA ASN A 40 6.83 29.70 -1.25
C ASN A 40 6.30 29.22 0.11
N LYS A 41 5.83 27.96 0.20
CA LYS A 41 5.21 27.41 1.42
C LYS A 41 6.19 26.62 2.27
N ILE A 42 7.22 26.05 1.66
CA ILE A 42 8.26 25.29 2.34
C ILE A 42 9.63 25.83 1.93
N ASN A 43 10.56 25.92 2.87
CA ASN A 43 11.95 26.28 2.59
C ASN A 43 12.65 25.11 1.87
N LEU A 44 12.35 24.95 0.59
CA LEU A 44 12.68 23.79 -0.20
C LEU A 44 14.18 23.76 -0.53
N HIS A 45 14.91 22.82 0.07
CA HIS A 45 16.32 22.58 -0.26
C HIS A 45 16.50 21.51 -1.36
N THR A 46 15.78 20.38 -1.27
CA THR A 46 15.92 19.25 -2.19
C THR A 46 14.56 18.60 -2.48
N ILE A 47 14.30 18.29 -3.75
CA ILE A 47 13.22 17.38 -4.17
C ILE A 47 13.84 16.04 -4.58
N VAL A 48 13.32 14.96 -4.01
CA VAL A 48 13.61 13.59 -4.43
C VAL A 48 12.40 13.04 -5.18
N LEU A 49 12.60 12.49 -6.38
CA LEU A 49 11.53 11.93 -7.20
C LEU A 49 11.95 10.59 -7.82
N GLY A 50 10.98 9.69 -7.99
CA GLY A 50 11.19 8.43 -8.70
C GLY A 50 11.16 8.61 -10.22
N TYR A 51 11.75 7.64 -10.92
CA TYR A 51 11.63 7.52 -12.37
C TYR A 51 10.18 7.66 -12.84
N ASN A 52 9.97 8.25 -14.02
CA ASN A 52 8.65 8.42 -14.64
C ASN A 52 7.65 9.30 -13.83
N HIS A 53 8.17 10.22 -13.01
CA HIS A 53 7.36 11.20 -12.32
C HIS A 53 6.95 12.35 -13.24
N ASN A 54 5.64 12.63 -13.29
CA ASN A 54 5.08 13.82 -13.92
C ASN A 54 4.21 14.59 -12.93
N PHE A 55 4.13 15.92 -13.12
CA PHE A 55 3.38 16.81 -12.25
C PHE A 55 2.80 17.99 -13.04
N GLY A 56 1.97 18.80 -12.38
CA GLY A 56 1.24 19.89 -13.03
C GLY A 56 0.08 19.40 -13.91
N LYS A 57 -0.70 20.37 -14.39
CA LYS A 57 -1.86 20.15 -15.25
C LYS A 57 -1.47 19.32 -16.47
N ASN A 58 -2.29 18.33 -16.82
CA ASN A 58 -2.05 17.45 -17.97
C ASN A 58 -0.68 16.74 -17.97
N ARG A 59 -0.04 16.57 -16.79
CA ARG A 59 1.28 15.92 -16.67
C ARG A 59 2.39 16.62 -17.44
N GLU A 60 2.23 17.92 -17.69
CA GLU A 60 3.15 18.73 -18.49
C GLU A 60 4.54 18.88 -17.85
N GLY A 61 4.63 18.78 -16.52
CA GLY A 61 5.87 18.79 -15.75
C GLY A 61 6.54 17.42 -15.75
N ASN A 62 7.88 17.41 -15.88
CA ASN A 62 8.73 16.22 -15.83
C ASN A 62 10.06 16.53 -15.11
N ALA A 63 10.91 15.52 -14.94
CA ALA A 63 12.19 15.67 -14.26
C ALA A 63 13.11 16.73 -14.89
N ASP A 64 13.12 16.86 -16.22
CA ASP A 64 13.97 17.82 -16.92
C ASP A 64 13.50 19.26 -16.72
N LEU A 65 12.18 19.49 -16.77
CA LEU A 65 11.59 20.78 -16.41
C LEU A 65 11.85 21.13 -14.95
N LEU A 66 11.77 20.14 -14.05
CA LEU A 66 12.08 20.35 -12.66
C LEU A 66 13.54 20.77 -12.45
N LYS A 67 14.50 20.13 -13.14
CA LYS A 67 15.93 20.51 -13.11
C LYS A 67 16.16 21.95 -13.60
N LYS A 68 15.37 22.44 -14.57
CA LYS A 68 15.41 23.85 -15.01
C LYS A 68 14.87 24.79 -13.93
N LEU A 69 13.73 24.46 -13.31
CA LEU A 69 13.14 25.25 -12.23
C LEU A 69 14.01 25.23 -10.96
N ALA A 70 14.72 24.15 -10.71
CA ALA A 70 15.68 24.00 -9.61
C ALA A 70 16.76 25.08 -9.65
N LYS A 71 17.27 25.40 -10.84
CA LYS A 71 18.22 26.51 -11.04
C LYS A 71 17.60 27.87 -10.74
N LYS A 72 16.34 28.08 -11.14
CA LYS A 72 15.62 29.35 -10.96
C LYS A 72 15.26 29.61 -9.49
N TYR A 73 14.83 28.58 -8.77
CA TYR A 73 14.34 28.68 -7.40
C TYR A 73 15.33 28.16 -6.34
N HIS A 74 16.59 27.91 -6.75
CA HIS A 74 17.71 27.56 -5.87
C HIS A 74 17.47 26.30 -4.99
N PHE A 75 16.89 25.25 -5.56
CA PHE A 75 16.76 23.95 -4.91
C PHE A 75 17.49 22.85 -5.70
N GLN A 76 17.64 21.66 -5.11
CA GLN A 76 18.27 20.50 -5.72
C GLN A 76 17.25 19.45 -6.16
N VAL A 77 17.56 18.70 -7.23
CA VAL A 77 16.74 17.59 -7.70
C VAL A 77 17.55 16.31 -7.65
N VAL A 78 17.02 15.31 -6.95
CA VAL A 78 17.56 13.94 -6.92
C VAL A 78 16.56 13.02 -7.59
N GLU A 79 16.97 12.39 -8.69
CA GLU A 79 16.16 11.43 -9.43
C GLU A 79 16.58 10.01 -9.05
N VAL A 80 15.68 9.28 -8.40
CA VAL A 80 15.88 7.88 -8.02
C VAL A 80 15.53 7.01 -9.22
N LYS A 81 16.54 6.29 -9.71
CA LYS A 81 16.38 5.32 -10.81
C LYS A 81 15.38 4.24 -10.44
N GLN A 82 14.81 3.61 -11.46
CA GLN A 82 13.93 2.47 -11.29
C GLN A 82 14.62 1.34 -10.53
N HIS A 83 13.98 0.89 -9.46
CA HIS A 83 14.42 -0.28 -8.71
C HIS A 83 13.91 -1.56 -9.39
N ILE A 84 14.84 -2.45 -9.73
CA ILE A 84 14.55 -3.74 -10.37
C ILE A 84 14.88 -4.83 -9.34
N VAL A 85 13.93 -5.74 -9.08
CA VAL A 85 14.13 -6.92 -8.24
C VAL A 85 13.72 -8.14 -9.04
N SER A 86 14.59 -9.16 -9.07
CA SER A 86 14.34 -10.42 -9.78
C SER A 86 13.86 -10.23 -11.22
N SER A 87 14.46 -9.27 -11.94
CA SER A 87 14.14 -8.89 -13.33
C SER A 87 12.78 -8.21 -13.56
N TYR A 88 12.02 -7.91 -12.50
CA TYR A 88 10.76 -7.14 -12.60
C TYR A 88 10.93 -5.70 -12.14
N SER A 89 10.30 -4.79 -12.88
CA SER A 89 10.07 -3.43 -12.42
C SER A 89 9.01 -3.42 -11.33
N ILE A 90 9.41 -3.06 -10.10
CA ILE A 90 8.46 -2.97 -8.99
C ILE A 90 7.46 -1.85 -9.28
N SER A 91 6.17 -2.20 -9.29
CA SER A 91 5.08 -1.25 -9.43
C SER A 91 3.85 -1.70 -8.64
N SER A 92 3.06 -0.72 -8.19
CA SER A 92 1.79 -0.99 -7.53
C SER A 92 0.82 -1.78 -8.41
N THR A 93 0.89 -1.63 -9.74
CA THR A 93 0.07 -2.40 -10.68
C THR A 93 0.45 -3.87 -10.66
N LEU A 94 1.74 -4.19 -10.73
CA LEU A 94 2.24 -5.56 -10.65
C LEU A 94 1.89 -6.20 -9.31
N ILE A 95 2.14 -5.51 -8.19
CA ILE A 95 1.85 -6.01 -6.85
C ILE A 95 0.36 -6.33 -6.69
N ARG A 96 -0.53 -5.41 -7.11
CA ARG A 96 -1.98 -5.67 -7.05
C ARG A 96 -2.39 -6.87 -7.91
N LYS A 97 -1.85 -6.97 -9.13
CA LYS A 97 -2.10 -8.11 -10.01
C LYS A 97 -1.71 -9.43 -9.35
N LEU A 98 -0.50 -9.52 -8.79
CA LEU A 98 -0.02 -10.72 -8.09
C LEU A 98 -0.94 -11.09 -6.93
N ILE A 99 -1.32 -10.12 -6.08
CA ILE A 99 -2.25 -10.35 -4.97
C ILE A 99 -3.59 -10.88 -5.48
N THR A 100 -4.21 -10.22 -6.46
CA THR A 100 -5.52 -10.63 -7.02
C THR A 100 -5.48 -12.02 -7.65
N GLN A 101 -4.34 -12.39 -8.24
CA GLN A 101 -4.09 -13.72 -8.83
C GLN A 101 -3.73 -14.79 -7.79
N GLY A 102 -3.64 -14.44 -6.51
CA GLY A 102 -3.26 -15.38 -5.44
C GLY A 102 -1.75 -15.60 -5.30
N ASN A 103 -0.92 -14.93 -6.11
CA ASN A 103 0.54 -15.01 -6.04
C ASN A 103 1.10 -14.09 -4.92
N VAL A 104 0.60 -14.27 -3.69
CA VAL A 104 0.89 -13.36 -2.57
C VAL A 104 2.34 -13.45 -2.11
N GLN A 105 2.96 -14.63 -2.20
CA GLN A 105 4.37 -14.81 -1.86
C GLN A 105 5.31 -13.99 -2.76
N ASP A 106 5.02 -13.93 -4.06
CA ASP A 106 5.79 -13.09 -4.97
C ASP A 106 5.53 -11.60 -4.71
N ALA A 107 4.29 -11.23 -4.39
CA ALA A 107 3.98 -9.87 -3.94
C ALA A 107 4.77 -9.50 -2.67
N ASN A 108 4.90 -10.41 -1.69
CA ASN A 108 5.67 -10.21 -0.47
C ASN A 108 7.16 -9.96 -0.77
N LYS A 109 7.76 -10.73 -1.69
CA LYS A 109 9.14 -10.52 -2.15
C LYS A 109 9.35 -9.12 -2.74
N LEU A 110 8.42 -8.67 -3.59
CA LEU A 110 8.50 -7.33 -4.20
C LEU A 110 8.21 -6.20 -3.21
N LEU A 111 7.35 -6.44 -2.20
CA LEU A 111 7.06 -5.47 -1.14
C LEU A 111 8.20 -5.37 -0.12
N GLY A 112 8.99 -6.43 0.05
CA GLY A 112 9.98 -6.55 1.11
C GLY A 112 9.37 -6.81 2.49
N TYR A 113 8.10 -7.19 2.57
CA TYR A 113 7.39 -7.53 3.80
C TYR A 113 6.14 -8.37 3.53
N PRO A 114 5.64 -9.14 4.52
CA PRO A 114 4.38 -9.86 4.40
C PRO A 114 3.19 -8.94 4.20
N TYR A 115 2.41 -9.20 3.15
CA TYR A 115 1.16 -8.53 2.87
C TYR A 115 0.13 -8.89 3.94
N SER A 116 -0.56 -7.89 4.49
CA SER A 116 -1.58 -8.13 5.51
C SER A 116 -2.87 -7.39 5.25
N VAL A 117 -3.94 -7.79 5.94
CA VAL A 117 -5.29 -7.26 5.78
C VAL A 117 -5.97 -7.19 7.13
N ASP A 118 -6.68 -6.10 7.39
CA ASP A 118 -7.52 -5.96 8.57
C ASP A 118 -8.86 -6.63 8.30
N ILE A 119 -9.17 -7.69 9.04
CA ILE A 119 -10.38 -8.50 8.86
C ILE A 119 -11.17 -8.56 10.16
N ARG A 120 -12.48 -8.29 10.06
CA ARG A 120 -13.41 -8.48 11.17
C ARG A 120 -13.97 -9.90 11.18
N ILE A 121 -13.66 -10.65 12.21
CA ILE A 121 -14.17 -12.02 12.42
C ILE A 121 -15.60 -11.92 12.96
N LYS A 122 -16.59 -12.61 12.37
CA LYS A 122 -18.01 -12.42 12.72
C LYS A 122 -18.69 -13.62 13.36
N LYS A 123 -18.31 -14.85 13.01
CA LYS A 123 -18.97 -16.05 13.51
C LYS A 123 -17.98 -17.19 13.71
N GLU A 124 -18.19 -17.93 14.79
CA GLU A 124 -17.56 -19.22 15.07
C GLU A 124 -18.55 -20.32 14.67
N LEU A 125 -18.12 -21.33 13.89
CA LEU A 125 -18.89 -22.56 13.72
C LEU A 125 -18.09 -23.70 14.34
N VAL A 126 -18.64 -24.20 15.45
CA VAL A 126 -17.98 -25.11 16.38
C VAL A 126 -18.12 -26.55 15.87
N ALA A 127 -17.32 -26.88 14.86
CA ALA A 127 -16.74 -28.20 14.63
C ALA A 127 -15.42 -27.96 13.88
N ASN A 128 -14.30 -28.49 14.37
CA ASN A 128 -12.96 -28.36 13.76
C ASN A 128 -12.33 -26.95 13.69
N GLN A 129 -12.55 -26.08 14.68
CA GLN A 129 -11.77 -24.82 14.83
C GLN A 129 -11.96 -23.81 13.67
N GLU A 130 -13.16 -23.76 13.08
CA GLU A 130 -13.46 -22.91 11.93
C GLU A 130 -14.12 -21.58 12.31
N PHE A 131 -13.59 -20.48 11.76
CA PHE A 131 -14.17 -19.14 11.84
C PHE A 131 -14.70 -18.70 10.48
N CYS A 132 -15.98 -18.32 10.45
CA CYS A 132 -16.57 -17.70 9.28
C CYS A 132 -16.36 -16.18 9.32
N ILE A 133 -15.75 -15.67 8.25
CA ILE A 133 -15.54 -14.25 8.03
C ILE A 133 -16.52 -13.78 6.96
N SER A 134 -17.30 -12.76 7.30
CA SER A 134 -18.02 -11.97 6.30
C SER A 134 -17.25 -10.68 6.07
N LEU A 135 -16.48 -10.63 4.99
CA LEU A 135 -15.93 -9.38 4.50
C LEU A 135 -17.08 -8.52 4.00
N ARG A 136 -17.42 -7.46 4.73
CA ARG A 136 -18.30 -6.44 4.15
C ARG A 136 -17.53 -5.37 3.39
N TYR A 137 -16.25 -5.12 3.69
CA TYR A 137 -15.51 -4.03 3.05
C TYR A 137 -13.99 -4.24 3.16
N ALA A 138 -13.39 -5.06 2.29
CA ALA A 138 -11.95 -4.98 2.09
C ALA A 138 -11.65 -3.72 1.25
N ILE A 139 -11.31 -2.61 1.92
CA ILE A 139 -10.77 -1.40 1.25
C ILE A 139 -9.43 -1.71 0.55
N LYS A 140 -8.84 -2.87 0.86
CA LYS A 140 -7.56 -3.36 0.35
C LYS A 140 -7.77 -4.44 -0.71
N VAL A 141 -6.83 -4.56 -1.64
CA VAL A 141 -6.82 -5.62 -2.66
C VAL A 141 -6.70 -6.99 -1.99
N PHE A 142 -7.44 -7.96 -2.48
CA PHE A 142 -7.48 -9.31 -1.92
C PHE A 142 -7.25 -10.34 -3.04
N PRO A 143 -6.69 -11.52 -2.73
CA PRO A 143 -6.81 -12.68 -3.61
C PRO A 143 -8.28 -12.98 -3.93
N THR A 144 -8.56 -13.33 -5.18
CA THR A 144 -9.94 -13.47 -5.64
C THR A 144 -10.59 -14.75 -5.11
N GLU A 145 -9.91 -15.89 -5.25
CA GLU A 145 -10.34 -17.21 -4.79
C GLU A 145 -9.10 -18.05 -4.45
N GLY A 146 -9.27 -19.06 -3.60
CA GLY A 146 -8.22 -20.03 -3.25
C GLY A 146 -8.00 -20.17 -1.75
N THR A 147 -7.06 -21.04 -1.38
CA THR A 147 -6.63 -21.27 0.02
C THR A 147 -5.22 -20.77 0.20
N PHE A 148 -5.00 -19.96 1.23
CA PHE A 148 -3.73 -19.30 1.50
C PHE A 148 -3.30 -19.53 2.94
N ASP A 149 -2.01 -19.78 3.14
CA ASP A 149 -1.43 -19.81 4.47
C ASP A 149 -1.34 -18.39 5.01
N VAL A 150 -1.80 -18.22 6.25
CA VAL A 150 -1.87 -16.94 6.92
C VAL A 150 -1.44 -17.04 8.36
N LYS A 151 -0.94 -15.91 8.88
CA LYS A 151 -0.71 -15.70 10.31
C LYS A 151 -1.65 -14.67 10.88
N ILE A 152 -2.16 -14.96 12.06
CA ILE A 152 -2.94 -14.03 12.86
C ILE A 152 -2.44 -14.11 14.30
N LYS A 153 -1.89 -13.00 14.81
CA LYS A 153 -1.12 -12.99 16.06
C LYS A 153 -0.01 -14.04 16.02
N SER A 154 0.00 -14.99 16.97
CA SER A 154 0.94 -16.10 17.06
C SER A 154 0.48 -17.37 16.34
N TYR A 155 -0.71 -17.40 15.76
CA TYR A 155 -1.30 -18.61 15.19
C TYR A 155 -1.08 -18.70 13.69
N ASP A 156 -0.74 -19.90 13.25
CA ASP A 156 -0.83 -20.33 11.87
C ASP A 156 -2.27 -20.77 11.54
N ALA A 157 -2.75 -20.37 10.37
CA ALA A 157 -4.08 -20.67 9.89
C ALA A 157 -4.10 -20.72 8.36
N LYS A 158 -5.15 -21.32 7.81
CA LYS A 158 -5.48 -21.25 6.39
C LYS A 158 -6.71 -20.38 6.19
N ILE A 159 -6.63 -19.43 5.27
CA ILE A 159 -7.80 -18.69 4.80
C ILE A 159 -8.25 -19.26 3.45
N SER A 160 -9.47 -19.78 3.40
CA SER A 160 -10.13 -20.23 2.19
C SER A 160 -11.10 -19.16 1.72
N ILE A 161 -10.91 -18.70 0.49
CA ILE A 161 -11.64 -17.60 -0.14
C ILE A 161 -12.44 -18.15 -1.31
N SER A 162 -13.74 -17.90 -1.29
CA SER A 162 -14.66 -18.12 -2.41
C SER A 162 -15.42 -16.83 -2.72
N LYS A 163 -16.19 -16.82 -3.83
CA LYS A 163 -16.97 -15.63 -4.27
C LYS A 163 -17.83 -15.04 -3.17
N ASP A 164 -18.44 -15.89 -2.36
CA ASP A 164 -19.47 -15.48 -1.40
C ASP A 164 -18.99 -15.53 0.06
N ASN A 165 -17.91 -16.26 0.35
CA ASN A 165 -17.50 -16.57 1.72
C ASN A 165 -15.99 -16.67 1.90
N MET A 166 -15.54 -16.30 3.10
CA MET A 166 -14.20 -16.59 3.59
C MET A 166 -14.25 -17.39 4.89
N VAL A 167 -13.42 -18.41 4.96
CA VAL A 167 -13.29 -19.29 6.12
C VAL A 167 -11.85 -19.29 6.59
N LEU A 168 -11.63 -19.01 7.87
CA LEU A 168 -10.36 -19.24 8.54
C LEU A 168 -10.42 -20.58 9.26
N VAL A 169 -9.42 -21.41 9.02
CA VAL A 169 -9.20 -22.67 9.73
C VAL A 169 -7.86 -22.58 10.43
N PHE A 170 -7.84 -22.80 11.73
CA PHE A 170 -6.62 -22.76 12.53
C PHE A 170 -6.03 -24.16 12.65
N ASP A 171 -4.70 -24.25 12.67
CA ASP A 171 -4.01 -25.53 12.84
C ASP A 171 -4.02 -26.01 14.30
N GLU A 172 -4.37 -25.12 15.24
CA GLU A 172 -4.43 -25.40 16.67
C GLU A 172 -5.58 -24.68 17.39
N LYS A 173 -5.85 -25.12 18.64
CA LYS A 173 -6.90 -24.52 19.47
C LYS A 173 -6.51 -23.12 19.92
N ILE A 174 -7.19 -22.13 19.34
CA ILE A 174 -7.03 -20.72 19.69
C ILE A 174 -7.65 -20.36 21.05
N LYS A 175 -7.06 -19.38 21.74
CA LYS A 175 -7.55 -18.90 23.06
C LYS A 175 -7.87 -17.40 23.11
N ASP A 176 -7.32 -16.60 22.21
CA ASP A 176 -7.37 -15.13 22.29
C ASP A 176 -7.79 -14.45 20.99
N ILE A 177 -8.44 -15.16 20.06
CA ILE A 177 -9.07 -14.54 18.89
C ILE A 177 -10.52 -14.17 19.23
N ALA A 178 -10.75 -12.89 19.50
CA ALA A 178 -12.08 -12.38 19.81
C ALA A 178 -12.96 -12.26 18.56
N ILE A 179 -14.19 -12.78 18.64
CA ILE A 179 -15.25 -12.59 17.65
C ILE A 179 -15.73 -11.13 17.68
N ASN A 180 -16.22 -10.63 16.55
CA ASN A 180 -16.67 -9.25 16.37
C ASN A 180 -15.56 -8.21 16.64
N GLN A 181 -14.31 -8.61 16.45
CA GLN A 181 -13.15 -7.72 16.47
C GLN A 181 -12.39 -7.78 15.15
N THR A 182 -11.66 -6.71 14.86
CA THR A 182 -10.79 -6.62 13.70
C THR A 182 -9.39 -7.10 14.07
N HIS A 183 -8.87 -8.04 13.30
CA HIS A 183 -7.53 -8.59 13.46
C HIS A 183 -6.73 -8.36 12.17
N ASN A 184 -5.42 -8.17 12.31
CA ASN A 184 -4.53 -8.12 11.16
C ASN A 184 -4.10 -9.53 10.79
N ILE A 185 -4.36 -9.92 9.55
CA ILE A 185 -4.04 -11.24 8.99
C ILE A 185 -2.93 -11.07 7.96
N TYR A 186 -1.82 -11.76 8.15
CA TYR A 186 -0.65 -11.73 7.29
C TYR A 186 -0.67 -12.94 6.36
N PHE A 187 -0.56 -12.73 5.05
CA PHE A 187 -0.38 -13.80 4.08
C PHE A 187 1.10 -14.18 3.99
N ILE A 188 1.41 -15.46 4.22
CA ILE A 188 2.78 -15.96 4.31
C ILE A 188 3.17 -16.86 3.13
#